data_AF-A0A6H2NL67-F1
#
_entry.id   AF-A0A6H2NL67-F1
#
_cell.length_a   1.000
_cell.length_b   1.000
_cell.length_c   1.000
_cell.angle_alpha   90.00
_cell.angle_beta   90.00
_cell.angle_gamma   90.00
#
_symmetry.space_group_name_H-M   'P 1'
#
loop_
_entity.id
_entity.type
_entity.pdbx_description
1 polymer ?
#
loop_
_entity_poly.entity_id
_entity_poly.type
_entity_poly.pdbx_seq_one_letter_code
_entity_poly.pdbx_strand_id
1 'polypeptide(L)'
;MFPTLRRRLRVQALGLSLLGLLMAGVPGQAADRLIVSYGILERSIAVADLELFAETGRLTPQLRAYNRHLQLSQEQLEQLQQVLSTQVDLSPVAVSQFLYTEQGKLLLKQLTRVMQTPARQAGFSALRGALILAAASGEGEFTLLDVLRHYPTEAIRINVAEGLSIAQEITEAILQAEAAIALVKEVADQEVAAATDHPPFEELLQLVQAERQYGVRRLNLVVPGLSQPVEIYLPTLLSRGQGMPDNGFPLVVISHGLGGTSTSYDYLAQYLASGGIAVAALEHPGSSGQQLNALLEGRTDAVVPDEEFFRRPQDVSRTLDALSRLETTEPSLRGQFDMTRIGLVGQSFGGYTALALAGATYDLDSLGSRCPPSTLSFNPSLLLQCQAVRLGDPGDSLVDPRISAIFVMNPIGSALFGTSGYGQISVPVMIVTGAIDTVAPAFPEQIQPFTWLTTSDRYLLLVSQASHFSVIGDIDLEGQPVTIPPEIIGLRPDLVQSYMQVLGLGFFKLTLKQDERFRPVVHAAFAKALGTPPHPLSLTNTLSEEALNEALR
;
A
#
# COMPACT_ATOMS: atom_id res chain seq x y z
N MET A 1 -45.92 73.10 -42.24
CA MET A 1 -45.09 72.15 -43.02
C MET A 1 -44.78 71.00 -42.06
N PHE A 2 -45.61 69.97 -42.01
CA PHE A 2 -45.45 68.71 -42.74
C PHE A 2 -44.05 68.08 -42.56
N PRO A 3 -43.99 66.74 -42.50
CA PRO A 3 -43.72 65.94 -41.30
C PRO A 3 -42.41 65.17 -41.46
N THR A 4 -42.03 64.30 -40.51
CA THR A 4 -41.72 62.88 -40.78
C THR A 4 -41.14 62.17 -39.54
N LEU A 5 -41.71 61.00 -39.26
CA LEU A 5 -41.11 59.85 -38.57
C LEU A 5 -40.78 59.92 -37.06
N ARG A 6 -41.81 60.21 -36.25
CA ARG A 6 -42.01 59.51 -34.97
C ARG A 6 -42.67 58.14 -35.21
N ARG A 7 -41.89 57.11 -35.55
CA ARG A 7 -42.23 55.68 -35.36
C ARG A 7 -41.06 54.82 -35.88
N ARG A 8 -40.20 54.38 -34.97
CA ARG A 8 -39.30 53.21 -35.01
C ARG A 8 -38.11 53.53 -34.11
N LEU A 9 -38.22 53.19 -32.82
CA LEU A 9 -37.08 52.95 -31.89
C LEU A 9 -37.59 52.57 -30.47
N ARG A 10 -38.73 51.86 -30.37
CA ARG A 10 -39.25 51.30 -29.11
C ARG A 10 -39.73 49.85 -29.22
N VAL A 11 -39.13 49.07 -30.13
CA VAL A 11 -39.39 47.61 -30.20
C VAL A 11 -38.10 46.76 -30.19
N GLN A 12 -36.90 47.35 -30.16
CA GLN A 12 -35.64 46.58 -30.19
C GLN A 12 -34.92 46.45 -28.84
N ALA A 13 -35.61 46.70 -27.72
CA ALA A 13 -35.06 46.48 -26.38
C ALA A 13 -35.76 45.36 -25.57
N LEU A 14 -36.65 44.58 -26.22
CA LEU A 14 -37.28 43.38 -25.64
C LEU A 14 -37.03 42.10 -26.46
N GLY A 15 -36.22 42.17 -27.52
CA GLY A 15 -35.94 41.04 -28.41
C GLY A 15 -34.57 40.39 -28.26
N LEU A 16 -33.68 40.93 -27.40
CA LEU A 16 -32.32 40.40 -27.20
C LEU A 16 -32.05 39.89 -25.77
N SER A 17 -33.02 40.02 -24.86
CA SER A 17 -32.99 39.46 -23.51
C SER A 17 -33.75 38.14 -23.36
N LEU A 18 -34.36 37.62 -24.44
CA LEU A 18 -34.98 36.27 -24.47
C LEU A 18 -34.18 35.24 -25.28
N LEU A 19 -33.16 35.63 -26.05
CA LEU A 19 -32.27 34.68 -26.74
C LEU A 19 -31.06 34.25 -25.88
N GLY A 20 -30.82 34.92 -24.75
CA GLY A 20 -29.76 34.57 -23.79
C GLY A 20 -30.23 33.68 -22.62
N LEU A 21 -31.51 33.30 -22.57
CA LEU A 21 -32.11 32.53 -21.47
C LEU A 21 -32.70 31.17 -21.91
N LEU A 22 -32.41 30.73 -23.14
CA LEU A 22 -32.68 29.37 -23.64
C LEU A 22 -31.40 28.56 -23.90
N MET A 23 -30.24 29.07 -23.50
CA MET A 23 -29.05 28.25 -23.23
C MET A 23 -28.91 28.04 -21.71
N ALA A 24 -30.03 27.85 -21.01
CA ALA A 24 -30.00 26.94 -19.88
C ALA A 24 -29.62 25.61 -20.51
N GLY A 25 -28.37 25.17 -20.33
CA GLY A 25 -27.91 23.89 -20.86
C GLY A 25 -28.97 22.85 -20.55
N VAL A 26 -29.48 22.20 -21.59
CA VAL A 26 -30.29 21.00 -21.40
C VAL A 26 -29.47 20.14 -20.45
N PRO A 27 -30.01 19.72 -19.29
CA PRO A 27 -29.28 18.83 -18.40
C PRO A 27 -28.75 17.70 -19.28
N GLY A 28 -27.42 17.57 -19.35
CA GLY A 28 -26.79 16.63 -20.26
C GLY A 28 -27.48 15.29 -20.07
N GLN A 29 -28.03 14.72 -21.15
CA GLN A 29 -28.72 13.45 -21.05
C GLN A 29 -27.72 12.45 -20.46
N ALA A 30 -28.12 11.84 -19.35
CA ALA A 30 -27.46 10.70 -18.76
C ALA A 30 -27.19 9.62 -19.83
N ALA A 31 -26.25 8.72 -19.56
CA ALA A 31 -26.13 7.55 -20.42
C ALA A 31 -27.39 6.68 -20.24
N ASP A 32 -28.24 6.68 -21.26
CA ASP A 32 -29.43 5.82 -21.29
C ASP A 32 -29.07 4.42 -21.84
N ARG A 33 -27.86 4.27 -22.40
CA ARG A 33 -27.41 3.06 -23.10
C ARG A 33 -25.93 2.73 -22.85
N LEU A 34 -25.64 1.44 -22.77
CA LEU A 34 -24.30 0.85 -22.80
C LEU A 34 -24.03 0.27 -24.20
N ILE A 35 -22.98 0.73 -24.89
CA ILE A 35 -22.51 0.15 -26.14
C ILE A 35 -21.40 -0.84 -25.83
N VAL A 36 -21.74 -2.12 -25.76
CA VAL A 36 -20.77 -3.20 -25.57
C VAL A 36 -20.14 -3.53 -26.91
N SER A 37 -18.81 -3.43 -26.98
CA SER A 37 -18.05 -3.64 -28.21
C SER A 37 -16.99 -4.72 -28.08
N TYR A 38 -16.94 -5.62 -29.07
CA TYR A 38 -15.95 -6.68 -29.19
C TYR A 38 -15.49 -6.78 -30.65
N GLY A 39 -14.28 -6.30 -30.94
CA GLY A 39 -13.77 -6.14 -32.30
C GLY A 39 -14.66 -5.19 -33.13
N ILE A 40 -15.22 -5.70 -34.24
CA ILE A 40 -16.14 -4.95 -35.12
C ILE A 40 -17.61 -5.04 -34.69
N LEU A 41 -17.93 -5.89 -33.72
CA LEU A 41 -19.31 -6.10 -33.27
C LEU A 41 -19.65 -5.13 -32.15
N GLU A 42 -20.84 -4.54 -32.24
CA GLU A 42 -21.39 -3.65 -31.21
C GLU A 42 -22.82 -4.08 -30.85
N ARG A 43 -23.14 -4.01 -29.56
CA ARG A 43 -24.49 -4.22 -29.03
C ARG A 43 -24.83 -3.09 -28.08
N SER A 44 -26.03 -2.55 -28.24
CA SER A 44 -26.57 -1.54 -27.34
C SER A 44 -27.46 -2.23 -26.31
N ILE A 45 -27.19 -1.97 -25.03
CA ILE A 45 -27.98 -2.42 -23.89
C ILE A 45 -28.58 -1.18 -23.24
N ALA A 46 -29.89 -1.14 -23.01
CA ALA A 46 -30.49 -0.03 -22.26
C ALA A 46 -30.05 -0.10 -20.78
N VAL A 47 -29.74 1.04 -20.17
CA VAL A 47 -29.39 1.07 -18.73
C VAL A 47 -30.59 0.64 -17.88
N ALA A 48 -31.81 1.02 -18.27
CA ALA A 48 -33.05 0.56 -17.65
C ALA A 48 -33.24 -0.97 -17.65
N ASP A 49 -32.70 -1.67 -18.65
CA ASP A 49 -32.74 -3.14 -18.67
C ASP A 49 -31.81 -3.74 -17.63
N LEU A 50 -30.64 -3.11 -17.38
CA LEU A 50 -29.70 -3.52 -16.33
C LEU A 50 -30.25 -3.21 -14.94
N GLU A 51 -30.93 -2.07 -14.76
CA GLU A 51 -31.61 -1.71 -13.52
C GLU A 51 -32.71 -2.71 -13.16
N LEU A 52 -33.60 -3.03 -14.11
CA LEU A 52 -34.65 -4.02 -13.88
C LEU A 52 -34.06 -5.38 -13.52
N PHE A 53 -32.96 -5.75 -14.16
CA PHE A 53 -32.25 -6.98 -13.84
C PHE A 53 -31.64 -6.94 -12.42
N ALA A 54 -30.98 -5.84 -12.05
CA ALA A 54 -30.40 -5.63 -10.73
C ALA A 54 -31.46 -5.71 -9.61
N GLU A 55 -32.62 -5.09 -9.81
CA GLU A 55 -33.74 -5.07 -8.86
C GLU A 55 -34.50 -6.40 -8.76
N THR A 56 -34.74 -7.07 -9.89
CA THR A 56 -35.69 -8.19 -9.95
C THR A 56 -35.06 -9.55 -10.23
N GLY A 57 -33.79 -9.59 -10.64
CA GLY A 57 -33.10 -10.78 -11.14
C GLY A 57 -33.63 -11.28 -12.49
N ARG A 58 -34.58 -10.59 -13.12
CA ARG A 58 -35.24 -11.04 -14.36
C ARG A 58 -34.62 -10.41 -15.60
N LEU A 59 -34.21 -11.26 -16.53
CA LEU A 59 -33.71 -10.81 -17.83
C LEU A 59 -34.86 -10.29 -18.72
N THR A 60 -34.73 -9.05 -19.20
CA THR A 60 -35.60 -8.46 -20.23
C THR A 60 -35.54 -9.28 -21.53
N PRO A 61 -36.50 -9.13 -22.47
CA PRO A 61 -36.41 -9.81 -23.77
C PRO A 61 -35.09 -9.56 -24.49
N GLN A 62 -34.52 -8.34 -24.37
CA GLN A 62 -33.24 -7.98 -24.95
C GLN A 62 -32.08 -8.71 -24.25
N LEU A 63 -32.00 -8.64 -22.92
CA LEU A 63 -30.96 -9.34 -22.16
C LEU A 63 -31.05 -10.87 -22.33
N ARG A 64 -32.26 -11.44 -22.42
CA ARG A 64 -32.46 -12.86 -22.77
C ARG A 64 -31.91 -13.18 -24.16
N ALA A 65 -32.10 -12.29 -25.13
CA ALA A 65 -31.55 -12.50 -26.47
C ALA A 65 -30.02 -12.51 -26.46
N TYR A 66 -29.38 -11.66 -25.65
CA TYR A 66 -27.93 -11.66 -25.47
C TYR A 66 -27.45 -12.90 -24.69
N ASN A 67 -28.13 -13.28 -23.62
CA ASN A 67 -27.75 -14.46 -22.84
C ASN A 67 -27.89 -15.78 -23.63
N ARG A 68 -28.78 -15.86 -24.63
CA ARG A 68 -28.82 -17.01 -25.56
C ARG A 68 -27.51 -17.23 -26.31
N HIS A 69 -26.71 -16.18 -26.52
CA HIS A 69 -25.42 -16.25 -27.20
C HIS A 69 -24.26 -16.38 -26.21
N LEU A 70 -24.30 -15.65 -25.09
CA LEU A 70 -23.26 -15.66 -24.07
C LEU A 70 -23.31 -16.91 -23.17
N GLN A 71 -24.48 -17.55 -23.08
CA GLN A 71 -24.72 -18.76 -22.29
C GLN A 71 -24.26 -18.63 -20.83
N LEU A 72 -24.51 -17.48 -20.19
CA LEU A 72 -24.18 -17.26 -18.79
C LEU A 72 -25.00 -18.20 -17.90
N SER A 73 -24.33 -18.84 -16.95
CA SER A 73 -24.95 -19.71 -15.95
C SER A 73 -25.81 -18.89 -14.97
N GLN A 74 -26.68 -19.58 -14.23
CA GLN A 74 -27.49 -18.94 -13.19
C GLN A 74 -26.60 -18.29 -12.12
N GLU A 75 -25.52 -18.95 -11.73
CA GLU A 75 -24.53 -18.42 -10.78
C GLU A 75 -23.85 -17.15 -11.30
N GLN A 76 -23.46 -17.12 -12.58
CA GLN A 76 -22.86 -15.92 -13.20
C GLN A 76 -23.84 -14.76 -13.28
N LEU A 77 -25.13 -15.04 -13.52
CA LEU A 77 -26.18 -14.03 -13.51
C LEU A 77 -26.41 -13.48 -12.10
N GLU A 78 -26.40 -14.33 -11.08
CA GLU A 78 -26.51 -13.93 -9.68
C GLU A 78 -25.32 -13.06 -9.25
N GLN A 79 -24.10 -13.45 -9.62
CA GLN A 79 -22.89 -12.63 -9.39
C GLN A 79 -22.98 -11.27 -10.09
N LEU A 80 -23.43 -11.24 -11.36
CA LEU A 80 -23.62 -9.98 -12.08
C LEU A 80 -24.67 -9.10 -11.41
N GLN A 81 -25.79 -9.68 -10.97
CA GLN A 81 -26.82 -8.96 -10.24
C GLN A 81 -26.26 -8.38 -8.94
N GLN A 82 -25.48 -9.16 -8.19
CA GLN A 82 -24.83 -8.72 -6.97
C GLN A 82 -23.88 -7.55 -7.22
N VAL A 83 -23.02 -7.62 -8.25
CA VAL A 83 -22.11 -6.52 -8.61
C VAL A 83 -22.87 -5.24 -8.97
N LEU A 84 -23.97 -5.34 -9.72
CA LEU A 84 -24.77 -4.18 -10.11
C LEU A 84 -25.50 -3.53 -8.93
N SER A 85 -25.92 -4.32 -7.95
CA SER A 85 -26.69 -3.88 -6.77
C SER A 85 -25.84 -3.62 -5.52
N THR A 86 -24.52 -3.86 -5.58
CA THR A 86 -23.64 -3.63 -4.42
C THR A 86 -23.58 -2.14 -4.11
N GLN A 87 -23.99 -1.80 -2.90
CA GLN A 87 -23.90 -0.44 -2.37
C GLN A 87 -22.59 -0.26 -1.61
N VAL A 88 -21.95 0.87 -1.84
CA VAL A 88 -20.74 1.29 -1.11
C VAL A 88 -21.03 2.63 -0.46
N ASP A 89 -20.75 2.76 0.83
CA ASP A 89 -20.84 4.05 1.52
C ASP A 89 -19.60 4.89 1.19
N LEU A 90 -19.77 5.92 0.36
CA LEU A 90 -18.69 6.78 -0.09
C LEU A 90 -19.05 8.26 0.08
N SER A 91 -18.21 9.00 0.80
CA SER A 91 -18.34 10.46 0.86
C SER A 91 -18.13 11.08 -0.53
N PRO A 92 -19.07 11.91 -1.03
CA PRO A 92 -18.90 12.60 -2.31
C PRO A 92 -17.65 13.49 -2.35
N VAL A 93 -17.33 14.09 -1.20
CA VAL A 93 -16.12 14.90 -1.02
C VAL A 93 -14.89 14.02 -1.12
N ALA A 94 -14.84 12.89 -0.41
CA ALA A 94 -13.72 11.96 -0.46
C ALA A 94 -13.47 11.43 -1.88
N VAL A 95 -14.53 11.01 -2.59
CA VAL A 95 -14.44 10.54 -3.97
C VAL A 95 -13.90 11.64 -4.88
N SER A 96 -14.44 12.85 -4.76
CA SER A 96 -13.96 14.01 -5.53
C SER A 96 -12.47 14.24 -5.26
N GLN A 97 -12.08 14.44 -4.00
CA GLN A 97 -10.68 14.73 -3.63
C GLN A 97 -9.72 13.66 -4.14
N PHE A 98 -10.03 12.37 -3.93
CA PHE A 98 -9.21 11.28 -4.43
C PHE A 98 -9.07 11.30 -5.96
N LEU A 99 -10.15 11.48 -6.72
CA LEU A 99 -10.11 11.48 -8.19
C LEU A 99 -9.34 12.67 -8.80
N TYR A 100 -9.04 13.70 -8.00
CA TYR A 100 -8.16 14.82 -8.37
C TYR A 100 -6.69 14.60 -8.00
N THR A 101 -6.37 13.62 -7.15
CA THR A 101 -4.97 13.21 -6.87
C THR A 101 -4.30 12.57 -8.09
N GLU A 102 -2.99 12.38 -8.04
CA GLU A 102 -2.23 11.70 -9.09
C GLU A 102 -2.60 10.21 -9.21
N GLN A 103 -2.81 9.54 -8.08
CA GLN A 103 -3.27 8.15 -8.04
C GLN A 103 -4.66 8.03 -8.67
N GLY A 104 -5.57 8.95 -8.33
CA GLY A 104 -6.91 9.02 -8.94
C GLY A 104 -6.86 9.29 -10.45
N LYS A 105 -5.97 10.18 -10.92
CA LYS A 105 -5.75 10.42 -12.35
C LYS A 105 -5.22 9.19 -13.08
N LEU A 106 -4.27 8.46 -12.49
CA LEU A 106 -3.74 7.23 -13.07
C LEU A 106 -4.82 6.14 -13.16
N LEU A 107 -5.58 5.94 -12.08
CA LEU A 107 -6.71 5.01 -12.05
C LEU A 107 -7.75 5.35 -13.12
N LEU A 108 -8.18 6.61 -13.21
CA LEU A 108 -9.14 7.07 -14.23
C LEU A 108 -8.61 6.85 -15.65
N LYS A 109 -7.34 7.14 -15.92
CA LYS A 109 -6.72 6.87 -17.23
C LYS A 109 -6.81 5.39 -17.58
N GLN A 110 -6.53 4.49 -16.63
CA GLN A 110 -6.64 3.05 -16.88
C GLN A 110 -8.10 2.63 -17.11
N LEU A 111 -9.05 3.09 -16.29
CA LEU A 111 -10.48 2.78 -16.45
C LEU A 111 -11.03 3.26 -17.79
N THR A 112 -10.56 4.40 -18.31
CA THR A 112 -11.03 4.94 -19.60
C THR A 112 -10.59 4.15 -20.83
N ARG A 113 -9.69 3.17 -20.68
CA ARG A 113 -9.35 2.20 -21.75
C ARG A 113 -10.50 1.24 -22.01
N VAL A 114 -11.17 0.83 -20.93
CA VAL A 114 -12.36 -0.02 -20.95
C VAL A 114 -13.61 0.81 -21.19
N MET A 115 -13.77 1.91 -20.45
CA MET A 115 -14.92 2.81 -20.50
C MET A 115 -14.65 4.04 -21.37
N GLN A 116 -15.20 4.04 -22.58
CA GLN A 116 -15.00 5.07 -23.59
C GLN A 116 -16.28 5.87 -23.83
N THR A 117 -16.15 7.07 -24.40
CA THR A 117 -17.30 7.80 -24.94
C THR A 117 -17.82 7.13 -26.22
N PRO A 118 -19.02 7.47 -26.73
CA PRO A 118 -19.54 6.93 -27.99
C PRO A 118 -18.61 7.18 -29.18
N ALA A 119 -17.86 8.29 -29.15
CA ALA A 119 -16.85 8.66 -30.14
C ALA A 119 -15.53 7.87 -30.02
N ARG A 120 -15.46 6.83 -29.18
CA ARG A 120 -14.27 6.01 -28.90
C ARG A 120 -13.09 6.80 -28.34
N GLN A 121 -13.40 7.86 -27.58
CA GLN A 121 -12.39 8.68 -26.91
C GLN A 121 -12.31 8.30 -25.43
N ALA A 122 -11.13 8.46 -24.84
CA ALA A 122 -10.94 8.30 -23.41
C ALA A 122 -11.81 9.32 -22.66
N GLY A 123 -12.85 8.84 -21.98
CA GLY A 123 -13.86 9.68 -21.35
C GLY A 123 -13.43 10.20 -19.98
N PHE A 124 -12.19 10.68 -19.82
CA PHE A 124 -11.62 10.99 -18.52
C PHE A 124 -12.47 11.95 -17.67
N SER A 125 -12.80 13.12 -18.22
CA SER A 125 -13.64 14.11 -17.54
C SER A 125 -15.07 13.61 -17.34
N ALA A 126 -15.57 12.80 -18.28
CA ALA A 126 -16.91 12.23 -18.22
C ALA A 126 -17.04 11.20 -17.10
N LEU A 127 -16.10 10.25 -17.03
CA LEU A 127 -16.02 9.23 -15.99
C LEU A 127 -15.80 9.86 -14.61
N ARG A 128 -14.90 10.85 -14.50
CA ARG A 128 -14.71 11.56 -13.24
C ARG A 128 -15.99 12.24 -12.78
N GLY A 129 -16.65 13.01 -13.66
CA GLY A 129 -17.89 13.69 -13.33
C GLY A 129 -18.98 12.71 -12.91
N ALA A 130 -19.10 11.58 -13.62
CA ALA A 130 -20.04 10.51 -13.31
C ALA A 130 -19.82 9.92 -11.91
N LEU A 131 -18.57 9.60 -11.56
CA LEU A 131 -18.23 9.04 -10.25
C LEU A 131 -18.51 10.03 -9.10
N ILE A 132 -18.20 11.31 -9.29
CA ILE A 132 -18.47 12.36 -8.29
C ILE A 132 -19.98 12.56 -8.09
N LEU A 133 -20.72 12.67 -9.19
CA LEU A 133 -22.17 12.86 -9.14
C LEU A 133 -22.89 11.62 -8.59
N ALA A 134 -22.43 10.42 -8.93
CA ALA A 134 -22.95 9.17 -8.39
C ALA A 134 -22.72 9.07 -6.88
N ALA A 135 -21.53 9.43 -6.39
CA ALA A 135 -21.26 9.46 -4.95
C ALA A 135 -22.11 10.53 -4.23
N ALA A 136 -22.45 11.62 -4.92
CA ALA A 136 -23.36 12.66 -4.42
C ALA A 136 -24.85 12.31 -4.53
N SER A 137 -25.19 11.16 -5.13
CA SER A 137 -26.56 10.72 -5.34
C SER A 137 -26.97 9.67 -4.31
N GLY A 138 -28.22 9.73 -3.82
CA GLY A 138 -28.68 8.89 -2.70
C GLY A 138 -28.11 9.35 -1.35
N GLU A 139 -28.66 8.86 -0.25
CA GLU A 139 -28.21 9.18 1.12
C GLU A 139 -26.83 8.57 1.46
N GLY A 140 -25.87 8.58 0.53
CA GLY A 140 -24.53 7.99 0.66
C GLY A 140 -24.34 6.60 0.05
N GLU A 141 -25.40 5.99 -0.50
CA GLU A 141 -25.36 4.66 -1.11
C GLU A 141 -24.94 4.73 -2.59
N PHE A 142 -23.65 4.51 -2.88
CA PHE A 142 -23.09 4.49 -4.23
C PHE A 142 -23.21 3.11 -4.88
N THR A 143 -23.76 3.01 -6.10
CA THR A 143 -23.73 1.79 -6.92
C THR A 143 -23.07 2.00 -8.28
N LEU A 144 -22.68 0.91 -8.96
CA LEU A 144 -22.20 0.97 -10.35
C LEU A 144 -23.26 1.55 -11.30
N LEU A 145 -24.54 1.26 -11.05
CA LEU A 145 -25.65 1.79 -11.84
C LEU A 145 -25.75 3.32 -11.73
N ASP A 146 -25.45 3.90 -10.57
CA ASP A 146 -25.47 5.35 -10.39
C ASP A 146 -24.37 6.05 -11.19
N VAL A 147 -23.22 5.40 -11.37
CA VAL A 147 -22.17 5.89 -12.28
C VAL A 147 -22.67 5.92 -13.72
N LEU A 148 -23.41 4.90 -14.16
CA LEU A 148 -23.99 4.88 -15.49
C LEU A 148 -25.02 6.01 -15.66
N ARG A 149 -25.91 6.20 -14.67
CA ARG A 149 -26.92 7.27 -14.65
C ARG A 149 -26.34 8.68 -14.69
N HIS A 150 -25.20 8.91 -14.06
CA HIS A 150 -24.61 10.25 -14.00
C HIS A 150 -23.56 10.50 -15.08
N TYR A 151 -23.36 9.56 -16.00
CA TYR A 151 -22.39 9.73 -17.07
C TYR A 151 -22.87 10.77 -18.10
N PRO A 152 -22.06 11.81 -18.41
CA PRO A 152 -22.54 13.01 -19.12
C PRO A 152 -22.62 12.85 -20.64
N THR A 153 -22.88 11.65 -21.14
CA THR A 153 -23.04 11.36 -22.57
C THR A 153 -24.17 10.38 -22.81
N GLU A 154 -24.84 10.47 -23.96
CA GLU A 154 -26.00 9.62 -24.32
C GLU A 154 -25.76 8.10 -24.24
N ALA A 155 -24.51 7.66 -24.34
CA ALA A 155 -24.13 6.28 -24.14
C ALA A 155 -22.70 6.14 -23.59
N ILE A 156 -22.42 5.04 -22.89
CA ILE A 156 -21.05 4.64 -22.51
C ILE A 156 -20.65 3.47 -23.37
N ARG A 157 -19.46 3.52 -23.97
CA ARG A 157 -18.91 2.39 -24.72
C ARG A 157 -18.02 1.55 -23.82
N ILE A 158 -18.24 0.25 -23.79
CA ILE A 158 -17.40 -0.73 -23.10
C ILE A 158 -16.59 -1.50 -24.15
N ASN A 159 -15.27 -1.42 -24.05
CA ASN A 159 -14.36 -2.23 -24.85
C ASN A 159 -14.14 -3.58 -24.16
N VAL A 160 -14.88 -4.61 -24.59
CA VAL A 160 -14.81 -5.96 -24.01
C VAL A 160 -13.48 -6.62 -24.32
N ALA A 161 -12.88 -6.36 -25.49
CA ALA A 161 -11.58 -6.93 -25.83
C ALA A 161 -10.49 -6.42 -24.86
N GLU A 162 -10.52 -5.13 -24.55
CA GLU A 162 -9.62 -4.54 -23.53
C GLU A 162 -9.90 -5.14 -22.14
N GLY A 163 -11.16 -5.24 -21.74
CA GLY A 163 -11.54 -5.84 -20.46
C GLY A 163 -11.08 -7.30 -20.32
N LEU A 164 -11.15 -8.09 -21.39
CA LEU A 164 -10.67 -9.48 -21.41
C LEU A 164 -9.14 -9.57 -21.37
N SER A 165 -8.42 -8.66 -22.05
CA SER A 165 -6.96 -8.57 -21.95
C SER A 165 -6.54 -8.32 -20.50
N ILE A 166 -7.17 -7.34 -19.85
CA ILE A 166 -6.92 -7.03 -18.44
C ILE A 166 -7.25 -8.24 -17.54
N ALA A 167 -8.36 -8.93 -17.78
CA ALA A 167 -8.71 -10.11 -16.98
C ALA A 167 -7.70 -11.26 -17.13
N GLN A 168 -7.14 -11.44 -18.33
CA GLN A 168 -6.06 -12.40 -18.58
C GLN A 168 -4.80 -12.01 -17.80
N GLU A 169 -4.39 -10.74 -17.84
CA GLU A 169 -3.23 -10.25 -17.09
C GLU A 169 -3.39 -10.41 -15.57
N ILE A 170 -4.59 -10.17 -15.02
CA ILE A 170 -4.88 -10.42 -13.60
C ILE A 170 -4.71 -11.92 -13.29
N THR A 171 -5.26 -12.79 -14.15
CA THR A 171 -5.16 -14.24 -13.97
C THR A 171 -3.70 -14.68 -13.98
N GLU A 172 -2.90 -14.17 -14.93
CA GLU A 172 -1.46 -14.43 -15.00
C GLU A 172 -0.75 -13.93 -13.73
N ALA A 173 -1.05 -12.73 -13.25
CA ALA A 173 -0.45 -12.18 -12.03
C ALA A 173 -0.79 -13.01 -10.78
N ILE A 174 -2.03 -13.52 -10.66
CA ILE A 174 -2.43 -14.43 -9.59
C ILE A 174 -1.64 -15.73 -9.66
N LEU A 175 -1.58 -16.36 -10.84
CA LEU A 175 -0.84 -17.61 -11.04
C LEU A 175 0.66 -17.45 -10.73
N GLN A 176 1.26 -16.34 -11.15
CA GLN A 176 2.66 -16.02 -10.83
C GLN A 176 2.86 -15.82 -9.32
N ALA A 177 1.94 -15.11 -8.65
CA ALA A 177 2.00 -14.94 -7.21
C ALA A 177 1.88 -16.28 -6.46
N GLU A 178 0.94 -17.14 -6.86
CA GLU A 178 0.78 -18.48 -6.30
C GLU A 178 2.02 -19.35 -6.50
N ALA A 179 2.59 -19.36 -7.71
CA ALA A 179 3.81 -20.11 -8.03
C ALA A 179 5.01 -19.61 -7.22
N ALA A 180 5.21 -18.30 -7.11
CA ALA A 180 6.28 -17.71 -6.31
C ALA A 180 6.13 -18.03 -4.81
N ILE A 181 4.91 -17.92 -4.27
CA ILE A 181 4.60 -18.28 -2.88
C ILE A 181 4.86 -19.78 -2.63
N ALA A 182 4.45 -20.65 -3.57
CA ALA A 182 4.69 -22.08 -3.48
C ALA A 182 6.19 -22.41 -3.47
N LEU A 183 6.98 -21.75 -4.34
CA LEU A 183 8.43 -21.91 -4.38
C LEU A 183 9.08 -21.50 -3.05
N VAL A 184 8.70 -20.35 -2.46
CA VAL A 184 9.23 -19.93 -1.15
C VAL A 184 8.98 -20.98 -0.07
N LYS A 185 7.77 -21.57 -0.05
CA LYS A 185 7.42 -22.65 0.88
C LYS A 185 8.28 -23.89 0.65
N GLU A 186 8.46 -24.28 -0.61
CA GLU A 186 9.27 -25.43 -0.98
C GLU A 186 10.74 -25.25 -0.56
N VAL A 187 11.36 -24.11 -0.89
CA VAL A 187 12.75 -23.81 -0.51
C VAL A 187 12.90 -23.80 1.00
N ALA A 188 11.99 -23.17 1.74
CA ALA A 188 12.01 -23.19 3.20
C ALA A 188 11.91 -24.61 3.76
N ASP A 189 11.05 -25.46 3.20
CA ASP A 189 10.91 -26.86 3.62
C ASP A 189 12.16 -27.70 3.34
N GLN A 190 12.85 -27.43 2.22
CA GLN A 190 14.15 -28.04 1.91
C GLN A 190 15.23 -27.61 2.91
N GLU A 191 15.28 -26.32 3.29
CA GLU A 191 16.19 -25.83 4.33
C GLU A 191 15.92 -26.49 5.70
N VAL A 192 14.66 -26.67 6.07
CA VAL A 192 14.28 -27.42 7.29
C VAL A 192 14.77 -28.87 7.21
N ALA A 193 14.57 -29.55 6.08
CA ALA A 193 14.97 -30.94 5.91
C ALA A 193 16.50 -31.13 5.92
N ALA A 194 17.26 -30.11 5.49
CA ALA A 194 18.72 -30.12 5.47
C ALA A 194 19.37 -29.78 6.83
N ALA A 195 18.62 -29.21 7.77
CA ALA A 195 19.15 -28.80 9.08
C ALA A 195 19.47 -30.02 9.96
N THR A 196 20.75 -30.24 10.28
CA THR A 196 21.23 -31.44 10.98
C THR A 196 21.62 -31.25 12.45
N ASP A 197 21.53 -30.03 13.00
CA ASP A 197 21.92 -29.75 14.40
C ASP A 197 21.20 -28.49 14.95
N HIS A 198 19.87 -28.49 14.86
CA HIS A 198 19.06 -27.34 15.27
C HIS A 198 18.56 -27.53 16.71
N PRO A 199 18.76 -26.54 17.62
CA PRO A 199 18.22 -26.63 18.97
C PRO A 199 16.69 -26.78 18.97
N PRO A 200 16.11 -27.44 19.99
CA PRO A 200 14.67 -27.58 20.12
C PRO A 200 13.96 -26.22 20.11
N PHE A 201 12.77 -26.18 19.51
CA PHE A 201 11.97 -24.97 19.38
C PHE A 201 11.70 -24.31 20.73
N GLU A 202 11.35 -25.09 21.74
CA GLU A 202 11.01 -24.61 23.09
C GLU A 202 12.21 -23.92 23.75
N GLU A 203 13.43 -24.44 23.56
CA GLU A 203 14.65 -23.83 24.10
C GLU A 203 14.94 -22.49 23.42
N LEU A 204 14.78 -22.41 22.11
CA LEU A 204 14.96 -21.18 21.34
C LEU A 204 13.88 -20.13 21.68
N LEU A 205 12.63 -20.55 21.85
CA LEU A 205 11.56 -19.65 22.26
C LEU A 205 11.80 -19.14 23.68
N GLN A 206 12.25 -20.00 24.59
CA GLN A 206 12.64 -19.60 25.95
C GLN A 206 13.82 -18.62 25.93
N LEU A 207 14.81 -18.82 25.06
CA LEU A 207 15.92 -17.89 24.86
C LEU A 207 15.40 -16.49 24.48
N VAL A 208 14.52 -16.40 23.48
CA VAL A 208 13.93 -15.10 23.05
C VAL A 208 13.15 -14.46 24.20
N GLN A 209 12.32 -15.25 24.90
CA GLN A 209 11.50 -14.75 26.00
C GLN A 209 12.34 -14.27 27.20
N ALA A 210 13.47 -14.94 27.49
CA ALA A 210 14.36 -14.62 28.60
C ALA A 210 15.11 -13.30 28.41
N GLU A 211 15.31 -12.83 27.17
CA GLU A 211 15.94 -11.53 26.91
C GLU A 211 15.07 -10.34 27.34
N ARG A 212 13.76 -10.54 27.57
CA ARG A 212 12.82 -9.49 27.98
C ARG A 212 12.92 -9.17 29.47
N GLN A 213 14.09 -8.67 29.87
CA GLN A 213 14.50 -8.44 31.25
C GLN A 213 14.46 -6.98 31.69
N TYR A 214 14.07 -6.07 30.79
CA TYR A 214 13.99 -4.63 31.04
C TYR A 214 12.53 -4.18 31.14
N GLY A 215 12.29 -3.17 31.96
CA GLY A 215 11.07 -2.36 31.86
C GLY A 215 11.16 -1.42 30.66
N VAL A 216 10.10 -0.69 30.37
CA VAL A 216 10.07 0.26 29.25
C VAL A 216 9.59 1.62 29.75
N ARG A 217 10.38 2.66 29.47
CA ARG A 217 10.02 4.07 29.70
C ARG A 217 9.81 4.75 28.36
N ARG A 218 8.62 5.30 28.15
CA ARG A 218 8.29 6.09 26.96
C ARG A 218 8.62 7.57 27.17
N LEU A 219 9.13 8.23 26.15
CA LEU A 219 9.45 9.66 26.14
C LEU A 219 9.12 10.25 24.77
N ASN A 220 8.62 11.48 24.76
CA ASN A 220 8.35 12.21 23.52
C ASN A 220 9.50 13.17 23.29
N LEU A 221 10.24 12.98 22.21
CA LEU A 221 11.39 13.77 21.87
C LEU A 221 11.05 14.77 20.77
N VAL A 222 11.21 16.06 21.06
CA VAL A 222 11.11 17.11 20.04
C VAL A 222 12.43 17.19 19.28
N VAL A 223 12.39 16.85 17.99
CA VAL A 223 13.55 16.93 17.09
C VAL A 223 13.44 18.19 16.24
N PRO A 224 14.43 19.10 16.28
CA PRO A 224 14.44 20.27 15.41
C PRO A 224 14.33 19.89 13.92
N GLY A 225 13.34 20.46 13.24
CA GLY A 225 13.07 20.17 11.83
C GLY A 225 12.00 19.11 11.57
N LEU A 226 11.56 18.38 12.59
CA LEU A 226 10.36 17.53 12.52
C LEU A 226 9.15 18.30 13.08
N SER A 227 7.98 18.07 12.48
CA SER A 227 6.74 18.70 12.96
C SER A 227 6.00 17.87 14.01
N GLN A 228 6.32 16.58 14.15
CA GLN A 228 5.79 15.70 15.19
C GLN A 228 6.91 15.24 16.13
N PRO A 229 6.64 15.05 17.43
CA PRO A 229 7.60 14.42 18.34
C PRO A 229 7.91 12.98 17.93
N VAL A 230 9.13 12.54 18.23
CA VAL A 230 9.54 11.14 18.08
C VAL A 230 9.25 10.40 19.38
N GLU A 231 8.58 9.26 19.28
CA GLU A 231 8.29 8.38 20.43
C GLU A 231 9.51 7.52 20.73
N ILE A 232 10.12 7.70 21.89
CA ILE A 232 11.29 6.95 22.34
C ILE A 232 10.86 5.91 23.39
N TYR A 233 11.18 4.65 23.12
CA TYR A 233 11.03 3.53 24.05
C TYR A 233 12.40 3.16 24.61
N LEU A 234 12.67 3.57 25.85
CA LEU A 234 13.93 3.28 26.53
C LEU A 234 13.80 2.07 27.46
N PRO A 235 14.73 1.09 27.37
CA PRO A 235 14.84 0.04 28.36
C PRO A 235 15.15 0.64 29.74
N THR A 236 14.48 0.15 30.78
CA THR A 236 14.74 0.52 32.17
C THR A 236 15.19 -0.68 32.99
N LEU A 237 16.14 -0.45 33.89
CA LEU A 237 16.69 -1.51 34.73
C LEU A 237 15.63 -1.98 35.73
N LEU A 238 15.36 -3.28 35.73
CA LEU A 238 14.58 -3.94 36.77
C LEU A 238 15.54 -4.42 37.87
N SER A 239 15.06 -4.54 39.11
CA SER A 239 15.90 -4.93 40.26
C SER A 239 16.59 -6.30 40.12
N ARG A 240 16.19 -7.13 39.15
CA ARG A 240 16.78 -8.44 38.83
C ARG A 240 17.19 -8.57 37.35
N GLY A 241 17.13 -7.50 36.56
CA GLY A 241 17.53 -7.50 35.15
C GLY A 241 19.04 -7.30 34.97
N GLN A 242 19.56 -7.58 33.78
CA GLN A 242 20.90 -7.16 33.40
C GLN A 242 21.05 -5.64 33.53
N GLY A 243 22.28 -5.21 33.82
CA GLY A 243 22.65 -3.80 33.78
C GLY A 243 22.51 -3.20 32.37
N MET A 244 22.70 -1.89 32.28
CA MET A 244 22.84 -1.22 30.99
C MET A 244 24.17 -1.66 30.36
N PRO A 245 24.21 -1.93 29.04
CA PRO A 245 25.48 -2.20 28.36
C PRO A 245 26.42 -1.00 28.47
N ASP A 246 27.74 -1.24 28.47
CA ASP A 246 28.75 -0.20 28.68
C ASP A 246 28.67 0.96 27.66
N ASN A 247 28.25 0.68 26.42
CA ASN A 247 28.09 1.66 25.34
C ASN A 247 26.64 2.11 25.12
N GLY A 248 25.72 1.78 26.03
CA GLY A 248 24.29 2.01 25.85
C GLY A 248 23.57 0.90 25.09
N PHE A 249 22.26 1.05 24.92
CA PHE A 249 21.42 0.08 24.22
C PHE A 249 21.50 0.29 22.69
N PRO A 250 21.57 -0.78 21.88
CA PRO A 250 21.34 -0.65 20.43
C PRO A 250 20.03 0.07 20.15
N LEU A 251 19.97 0.82 19.05
CA LEU A 251 18.80 1.61 18.67
C LEU A 251 18.12 1.00 17.46
N VAL A 252 16.80 0.85 17.50
CA VAL A 252 15.97 0.56 16.33
C VAL A 252 15.07 1.75 16.03
N VAL A 253 15.08 2.20 14.77
CA VAL A 253 14.16 3.24 14.30
C VAL A 253 12.98 2.60 13.59
N ILE A 254 11.75 2.99 13.90
CA ILE A 254 10.54 2.50 13.22
C ILE A 254 9.95 3.60 12.33
N SER A 255 9.76 3.28 11.04
CA SER A 255 9.04 4.11 10.07
C SER A 255 7.75 3.42 9.62
N HIS A 256 6.61 4.11 9.75
CA HIS A 256 5.28 3.57 9.47
C HIS A 256 4.95 3.48 7.97
N GLY A 257 3.91 2.75 7.57
CA GLY A 257 3.38 2.78 6.19
C GLY A 257 2.55 4.03 5.89
N LEU A 258 2.04 4.17 4.67
CA LEU A 258 1.10 5.24 4.35
C LEU A 258 -0.14 5.18 5.28
N GLY A 259 -0.51 6.31 5.89
CA GLY A 259 -1.64 6.40 6.81
C GLY A 259 -1.33 5.99 8.25
N GLY A 260 -0.12 5.50 8.53
CA GLY A 260 0.30 5.15 9.89
C GLY A 260 0.66 6.35 10.76
N THR A 261 1.05 6.04 12.00
CA THR A 261 1.47 6.99 13.04
C THR A 261 2.75 6.51 13.72
N SER A 262 3.29 7.30 14.65
CA SER A 262 4.38 6.85 15.51
C SER A 262 4.00 5.67 16.42
N THR A 263 2.70 5.41 16.62
CA THR A 263 2.22 4.33 17.51
C THR A 263 1.77 3.06 16.79
N SER A 264 1.81 3.03 15.45
CA SER A 264 1.33 1.88 14.67
C SER A 264 2.03 0.56 14.94
N TYR A 265 3.23 0.61 15.54
CA TYR A 265 4.02 -0.57 15.91
C TYR A 265 4.39 -0.56 17.38
N ASP A 266 3.55 0.03 18.24
CA ASP A 266 3.73 0.05 19.70
C ASP A 266 3.99 -1.33 20.30
N TYR A 267 3.32 -2.35 19.77
CA TYR A 267 3.51 -3.74 20.20
C TYR A 267 4.96 -4.20 19.97
N LEU A 268 5.56 -3.83 18.84
CA LEU A 268 6.92 -4.21 18.47
C LEU A 268 7.94 -3.34 19.21
N ALA A 269 7.71 -2.04 19.26
CA ALA A 269 8.58 -1.08 19.95
C ALA A 269 8.76 -1.45 21.43
N GLN A 270 7.67 -1.75 22.13
CA GLN A 270 7.71 -2.20 23.52
C GLN A 270 8.41 -3.55 23.68
N TYR A 271 8.18 -4.48 22.76
CA TYR A 271 8.80 -5.80 22.83
C TYR A 271 10.32 -5.71 22.67
N LEU A 272 10.81 -4.96 21.69
CA LEU A 272 12.24 -4.70 21.47
C LEU A 272 12.87 -3.97 22.68
N ALA A 273 12.20 -2.94 23.20
CA ALA A 273 12.65 -2.21 24.39
C ALA A 273 12.75 -3.09 25.63
N SER A 274 11.76 -3.96 25.87
CA SER A 274 11.83 -4.93 26.97
C SER A 274 13.00 -5.92 26.80
N GLY A 275 13.39 -6.19 25.54
CA GLY A 275 14.54 -6.99 25.15
C GLY A 275 15.89 -6.26 25.23
N GLY A 276 15.94 -5.02 25.71
CA GLY A 276 17.19 -4.25 25.81
C GLY A 276 17.67 -3.65 24.49
N ILE A 277 16.73 -3.27 23.62
CA ILE A 277 16.98 -2.51 22.38
C ILE A 277 16.14 -1.24 22.46
N ALA A 278 16.76 -0.07 22.52
CA ALA A 278 16.02 1.18 22.51
C ALA A 278 15.31 1.37 21.16
N VAL A 279 14.14 2.01 21.16
CA VAL A 279 13.37 2.24 19.93
C VAL A 279 13.02 3.71 19.78
N ALA A 280 13.16 4.25 18.57
CA ALA A 280 12.64 5.55 18.17
C ALA A 280 11.60 5.35 17.06
N ALA A 281 10.33 5.65 17.34
CA ALA A 281 9.25 5.57 16.36
C ALA A 281 8.87 6.98 15.90
N LEU A 282 8.97 7.23 14.59
CA LEU A 282 8.72 8.54 13.98
C LEU A 282 7.33 8.57 13.36
N GLU A 283 6.76 9.77 13.27
CA GLU A 283 5.64 10.06 12.38
C GLU A 283 6.11 10.95 11.22
N HIS A 284 5.71 10.59 10.00
CA HIS A 284 5.97 11.31 8.76
C HIS A 284 4.72 12.08 8.33
N PRO A 285 4.67 13.40 8.54
CA PRO A 285 3.44 14.19 8.43
C PRO A 285 2.82 14.20 7.03
N GLY A 286 3.62 14.13 5.98
CA GLY A 286 3.13 14.14 4.59
C GLY A 286 2.52 12.81 4.15
N SER A 287 2.52 11.79 5.00
CA SER A 287 1.96 10.48 4.69
C SER A 287 1.45 9.73 5.93
N SER A 288 1.14 10.47 7.00
CA SER A 288 0.53 9.92 8.21
C SER A 288 -0.99 9.82 8.08
N GLY A 289 -1.64 9.24 9.09
CA GLY A 289 -3.11 9.27 9.18
C GLY A 289 -3.67 10.69 9.10
N GLN A 290 -2.96 11.70 9.62
CA GLN A 290 -3.37 13.10 9.53
C GLN A 290 -3.39 13.62 8.08
N GLN A 291 -2.44 13.20 7.23
CA GLN A 291 -2.44 13.54 5.80
C GLN A 291 -3.68 12.97 5.11
N LEU A 292 -3.99 11.70 5.36
CA LEU A 292 -5.16 11.05 4.74
C LEU A 292 -6.47 11.70 5.22
N ASN A 293 -6.59 12.04 6.51
CA ASN A 293 -7.70 12.84 7.03
C ASN A 293 -7.81 14.20 6.31
N ALA A 294 -6.69 14.91 6.17
CA ALA A 294 -6.66 16.17 5.45
C ALA A 294 -7.10 16.03 3.99
N LEU A 295 -6.78 14.92 3.33
CA LEU A 295 -7.21 14.64 1.96
C LEU A 295 -8.74 14.46 1.90
N LEU A 296 -9.30 13.64 2.78
CA LEU A 296 -10.74 13.37 2.82
C LEU A 296 -11.55 14.64 3.16
N GLU A 297 -10.98 15.53 3.97
CA GLU A 297 -11.56 16.83 4.31
C GLU A 297 -11.30 17.93 3.25
N GLY A 298 -10.54 17.63 2.19
CA GLY A 298 -10.19 18.58 1.13
C GLY A 298 -9.24 19.69 1.55
N ARG A 299 -8.45 19.48 2.62
CA ARG A 299 -7.39 20.38 3.10
C ARG A 299 -6.07 20.19 2.36
N THR A 300 -5.93 19.11 1.60
CA THR A 300 -4.78 18.80 0.72
C THR A 300 -5.29 18.11 -0.54
N ASP A 301 -4.52 18.20 -1.62
CA ASP A 301 -4.83 17.65 -2.96
C ASP A 301 -3.96 16.44 -3.33
N ALA A 302 -3.14 15.95 -2.40
CA ALA A 302 -2.23 14.82 -2.60
C ALA A 302 -2.48 13.71 -1.57
N VAL A 303 -2.48 12.44 -2.01
CA VAL A 303 -2.44 11.28 -1.10
C VAL A 303 -1.13 11.29 -0.30
N VAL A 304 -0.05 11.56 -1.01
CA VAL A 304 1.32 11.70 -0.52
C VAL A 304 1.95 12.83 -1.35
N PRO A 305 2.57 13.86 -0.77
CA PRO A 305 3.40 14.81 -1.52
C PRO A 305 4.64 14.14 -2.12
N ASP A 306 5.06 14.54 -3.33
CA ASP A 306 6.21 13.93 -4.03
C ASP A 306 7.47 13.93 -3.14
N GLU A 307 7.67 14.98 -2.34
CA GLU A 307 8.84 15.13 -1.47
C GLU A 307 8.92 14.09 -0.35
N GLU A 308 7.86 13.34 -0.05
CA GLU A 308 7.90 12.31 1.00
C GLU A 308 8.90 11.20 0.71
N PHE A 309 9.15 10.90 -0.57
CA PHE A 309 10.23 9.99 -0.95
C PHE A 309 11.60 10.46 -0.42
N PHE A 310 11.86 11.77 -0.38
CA PHE A 310 13.11 12.30 0.15
C PHE A 310 13.04 12.65 1.64
N ARG A 311 11.90 13.19 2.11
CA ARG A 311 11.73 13.64 3.48
C ARG A 311 11.76 12.49 4.46
N ARG A 312 11.13 11.34 4.15
CA ARG A 312 11.05 10.23 5.09
C ARG A 312 12.43 9.68 5.48
N PRO A 313 13.35 9.39 4.54
CA PRO A 313 14.75 9.07 4.87
C PRO A 313 15.48 10.19 5.65
N GLN A 314 15.27 11.44 5.24
CA GLN A 314 15.89 12.60 5.91
C GLN A 314 15.41 12.79 7.35
N ASP A 315 14.14 12.51 7.63
CA ASP A 315 13.56 12.63 8.97
C ASP A 315 14.15 11.61 9.94
N VAL A 316 14.41 10.39 9.46
CA VAL A 316 15.17 9.38 10.21
C VAL A 316 16.58 9.87 10.48
N SER A 317 17.30 10.34 9.45
CA SER A 317 18.67 10.84 9.59
C SER A 317 18.77 12.02 10.57
N ARG A 318 17.82 12.95 10.51
CA ARG A 318 17.72 14.10 11.45
C ARG A 318 17.43 13.65 12.88
N THR A 319 16.61 12.62 13.06
CA THR A 319 16.34 12.03 14.38
C THR A 319 17.59 11.42 14.96
N LEU A 320 18.34 10.65 14.16
CA LEU A 320 19.62 10.08 14.57
C LEU A 320 20.64 11.17 14.93
N ASP A 321 20.72 12.25 14.15
CA ASP A 321 21.57 13.40 14.47
C ASP A 321 21.18 14.07 15.79
N ALA A 322 19.88 14.20 16.05
CA ALA A 322 19.39 14.75 17.30
C ALA A 322 19.73 13.83 18.48
N LEU A 323 19.49 12.53 18.38
CA LEU A 323 19.85 11.56 19.41
C LEU A 323 21.35 11.56 19.70
N SER A 324 22.21 11.58 18.68
CA SER A 324 23.67 11.70 18.86
C SER A 324 24.08 12.96 19.62
N ARG A 325 23.41 14.10 19.40
CA ARG A 325 23.67 15.31 20.18
C ARG A 325 23.18 15.18 21.62
N LEU A 326 21.95 14.69 21.81
CA LEU A 326 21.32 14.57 23.13
C LEU A 326 22.05 13.60 24.06
N GLU A 327 22.66 12.56 23.51
CA GLU A 327 23.61 11.68 24.23
C GLU A 327 24.72 12.47 24.95
N THR A 328 25.13 13.61 24.41
CA THR A 328 26.17 14.45 25.02
C THR A 328 25.58 15.56 25.90
N THR A 329 24.42 16.12 25.53
CA THR A 329 23.89 17.34 26.14
C THR A 329 22.82 17.10 27.22
N GLU A 330 22.00 16.04 27.11
CA GLU A 330 20.89 15.78 28.02
C GLU A 330 21.25 14.72 29.07
N PRO A 331 21.32 15.09 30.37
CA PRO A 331 21.72 14.15 31.42
C PRO A 331 20.85 12.90 31.54
N SER A 332 19.57 12.99 31.17
CA SER A 332 18.61 11.88 31.25
C SER A 332 18.69 10.89 30.08
N LEU A 333 19.39 11.27 29.01
CA LEU A 333 19.63 10.46 27.82
C LEU A 333 21.09 10.07 27.66
N ARG A 334 22.03 10.71 28.37
CA ARG A 334 23.46 10.41 28.26
C ARG A 334 23.79 8.93 28.51
N GLY A 335 24.44 8.31 27.52
CA GLY A 335 24.90 6.92 27.55
C GLY A 335 23.78 5.90 27.32
N GLN A 336 22.59 6.32 26.90
CA GLN A 336 21.44 5.43 26.75
C GLN A 336 21.44 4.71 25.40
N PHE A 337 21.98 5.33 24.35
CA PHE A 337 22.00 4.80 22.98
C PHE A 337 23.41 4.46 22.52
N ASP A 338 23.57 3.25 21.98
CA ASP A 338 24.73 2.88 21.20
C ASP A 338 24.54 3.32 19.75
N MET A 339 25.04 4.52 19.43
CA MET A 339 24.92 5.12 18.10
C MET A 339 25.75 4.43 17.01
N THR A 340 26.47 3.35 17.35
CA THR A 340 27.19 2.50 16.37
C THR A 340 26.40 1.26 15.95
N ARG A 341 25.26 1.00 16.61
CA ARG A 341 24.42 -0.18 16.37
C ARG A 341 22.98 0.24 16.16
N ILE A 342 22.68 0.64 14.92
CA ILE A 342 21.36 1.18 14.54
C ILE A 342 20.68 0.26 13.55
N GLY A 343 19.51 -0.26 13.91
CA GLY A 343 18.64 -1.01 13.00
C GLY A 343 17.42 -0.19 12.58
N LEU A 344 16.80 -0.55 11.46
CA LEU A 344 15.53 0.04 11.03
C LEU A 344 14.44 -1.00 10.90
N VAL A 345 13.23 -0.65 11.32
CA VAL A 345 12.00 -1.34 10.97
C VAL A 345 11.19 -0.44 10.06
N GLY A 346 10.68 -0.97 8.96
CA GLY A 346 9.86 -0.21 8.02
C GLY A 346 8.73 -1.05 7.46
N GLN A 347 7.51 -0.51 7.40
CA GLN A 347 6.39 -1.21 6.75
C GLN A 347 5.92 -0.45 5.51
N SER A 348 5.65 -1.14 4.40
CA SER A 348 5.14 -0.52 3.16
C SER A 348 6.02 0.65 2.71
N PHE A 349 5.52 1.89 2.76
CA PHE A 349 6.30 3.09 2.46
C PHE A 349 7.41 3.37 3.49
N GLY A 350 7.25 2.94 4.74
CA GLY A 350 8.34 2.86 5.72
C GLY A 350 9.36 1.78 5.36
N GLY A 351 8.94 0.71 4.67
CA GLY A 351 9.83 -0.30 4.10
C GLY A 351 10.71 0.29 3.00
N TYR A 352 10.13 1.08 2.10
CA TYR A 352 10.88 1.93 1.16
C TYR A 352 11.89 2.83 1.89
N THR A 353 11.45 3.49 2.97
CA THR A 353 12.30 4.41 3.76
C THR A 353 13.53 3.68 4.31
N ALA A 354 13.33 2.47 4.86
CA ALA A 354 14.42 1.64 5.37
C ALA A 354 15.35 1.12 4.27
N LEU A 355 14.81 0.70 3.12
CA LEU A 355 15.60 0.26 1.97
C LEU A 355 16.49 1.39 1.43
N ALA A 356 15.95 2.60 1.25
CA ALA A 356 16.70 3.77 0.79
C ALA A 356 17.85 4.11 1.75
N LEU A 357 17.57 4.17 3.06
CA LEU A 357 18.59 4.45 4.08
C LEU A 357 19.68 3.39 4.15
N ALA A 358 19.35 2.13 3.82
CA ALA A 358 20.27 1.00 3.81
C ALA A 358 21.10 0.87 2.54
N GLY A 359 20.93 1.76 1.56
CA GLY A 359 21.74 1.80 0.34
C GLY A 359 20.99 1.54 -0.96
N ALA A 360 19.68 1.28 -0.94
CA ALA A 360 18.93 1.10 -2.18
C ALA A 360 18.85 2.40 -2.99
N THR A 361 19.54 2.46 -4.14
CA THR A 361 19.56 3.62 -5.03
C THR A 361 18.48 3.52 -6.10
N TYR A 362 18.08 4.66 -6.66
CA TYR A 362 17.02 4.68 -7.68
C TYR A 362 17.53 4.08 -8.99
N ASP A 363 16.74 3.20 -9.57
CA ASP A 363 16.93 2.67 -10.92
C ASP A 363 15.93 3.35 -11.85
N LEU A 364 16.38 4.45 -12.47
CA LEU A 364 15.52 5.24 -13.36
C LEU A 364 15.08 4.47 -14.61
N ASP A 365 15.86 3.49 -15.06
CA ASP A 365 15.52 2.66 -16.22
C ASP A 365 14.41 1.67 -15.82
N SER A 366 14.54 1.00 -14.68
CA SER A 366 13.48 0.16 -14.09
C SER A 366 12.21 0.98 -13.89
N LEU A 367 12.31 2.15 -13.25
CA LEU A 367 11.15 2.99 -12.97
C LEU A 367 10.48 3.46 -14.27
N GLY A 368 11.25 3.94 -15.25
CA GLY A 368 10.76 4.39 -16.54
C GLY A 368 10.11 3.29 -17.39
N SER A 369 10.58 2.05 -17.27
CA SER A 369 9.99 0.90 -17.97
C SER A 369 8.64 0.44 -17.40
N ARG A 370 8.38 0.72 -16.11
CA ARG A 370 7.16 0.30 -15.40
C ARG A 370 6.12 1.42 -15.23
N CYS A 371 6.50 2.67 -15.49
CA CYS A 371 5.67 3.85 -15.21
C CYS A 371 5.46 4.76 -16.44
N PRO A 372 4.21 5.19 -16.73
CA PRO A 372 2.98 4.68 -16.14
C PRO A 372 2.77 3.21 -16.54
N PRO A 373 2.07 2.40 -15.72
CA PRO A 373 1.78 1.01 -16.06
C PRO A 373 1.09 0.93 -17.42
N SER A 374 1.59 0.04 -18.28
CA SER A 374 1.10 -0.16 -19.65
C SER A 374 -0.27 -0.80 -19.71
N THR A 375 -0.80 -1.31 -18.59
CA THR A 375 -2.11 -1.96 -18.42
C THR A 375 -2.82 -1.51 -17.13
N LEU A 376 -4.04 -1.99 -16.87
CA LEU A 376 -4.74 -1.70 -15.61
C LEU A 376 -4.02 -2.44 -14.47
N SER A 377 -3.21 -1.71 -13.71
CA SER A 377 -2.49 -2.24 -12.56
C SER A 377 -3.39 -2.29 -11.33
N PHE A 378 -3.57 -3.49 -10.78
CA PHE A 378 -4.19 -3.72 -9.46
C PHE A 378 -3.15 -3.83 -8.35
N ASN A 379 -1.95 -3.31 -8.58
CA ASN A 379 -0.94 -3.08 -7.55
C ASN A 379 -0.98 -1.58 -7.15
N PRO A 380 -1.69 -1.19 -6.08
CA PRO A 380 -1.73 0.19 -5.61
C PRO A 380 -0.34 0.75 -5.30
N SER A 381 0.57 -0.07 -4.78
CA SER A 381 1.93 0.37 -4.48
C SER A 381 2.71 0.80 -5.72
N LEU A 382 2.44 0.22 -6.90
CA LEU A 382 3.06 0.67 -8.15
C LEU A 382 2.60 2.08 -8.53
N LEU A 383 1.31 2.40 -8.31
CA LEU A 383 0.80 3.76 -8.56
C LEU A 383 1.49 4.79 -7.67
N LEU A 384 1.77 4.43 -6.40
CA LEU A 384 2.56 5.26 -5.50
C LEU A 384 4.01 5.36 -5.98
N GLN A 385 4.66 4.27 -6.37
CA GLN A 385 6.04 4.30 -6.88
C GLN A 385 6.19 5.16 -8.14
N CYS A 386 5.23 5.13 -9.06
CA CYS A 386 5.25 5.93 -10.29
C CYS A 386 5.19 7.45 -10.05
N GLN A 387 4.80 7.89 -8.85
CA GLN A 387 4.93 9.28 -8.43
C GLN A 387 6.39 9.75 -8.46
N ALA A 388 7.33 8.86 -8.12
CA ALA A 388 8.75 9.17 -8.08
C ALA A 388 9.37 9.45 -9.46
N VAL A 389 8.69 9.15 -10.58
CA VAL A 389 9.16 9.51 -11.94
C VAL A 389 9.36 11.01 -12.10
N ARG A 390 8.60 11.82 -11.35
CA ARG A 390 8.73 13.28 -11.36
C ARG A 390 9.88 13.79 -10.51
N LEU A 391 10.43 12.92 -9.67
CA LEU A 391 11.59 13.21 -8.85
C LEU A 391 12.86 12.92 -9.66
N GLY A 392 13.89 13.73 -9.47
CA GLY A 392 15.22 13.40 -9.96
C GLY A 392 15.82 12.24 -9.17
N ASP A 393 16.91 11.67 -9.68
CA ASP A 393 17.70 10.70 -8.93
C ASP A 393 18.37 11.40 -7.73
N PRO A 394 18.06 10.98 -6.48
CA PRO A 394 18.70 11.54 -5.29
C PRO A 394 20.16 11.06 -5.13
N GLY A 395 20.63 10.10 -5.94
CA GLY A 395 21.89 9.41 -5.75
C GLY A 395 21.99 8.83 -4.34
N ASP A 396 23.19 8.90 -3.74
CA ASP A 396 23.43 8.38 -2.38
C ASP A 396 22.93 9.32 -1.27
N SER A 397 22.23 10.41 -1.58
CA SER A 397 21.85 11.43 -0.58
C SER A 397 20.80 10.95 0.43
N LEU A 398 20.13 9.83 0.14
CA LEU A 398 19.17 9.20 1.07
C LEU A 398 19.82 8.13 1.96
N VAL A 399 21.04 7.70 1.66
CA VAL A 399 21.73 6.66 2.41
C VAL A 399 22.23 7.24 3.74
N ASP A 400 21.99 6.52 4.84
CA ASP A 400 22.57 6.87 6.14
C ASP A 400 23.55 5.78 6.59
N PRO A 401 24.87 6.06 6.61
CA PRO A 401 25.89 5.05 6.87
C PRO A 401 25.86 4.50 8.30
N ARG A 402 25.05 5.05 9.21
CA ARG A 402 24.87 4.52 10.56
C ARG A 402 23.95 3.29 10.58
N ILE A 403 23.12 3.10 9.55
CA ILE A 403 22.19 1.97 9.50
C ILE A 403 23.00 0.69 9.32
N SER A 404 22.79 -0.26 10.22
CA SER A 404 23.56 -1.49 10.34
C SER A 404 22.75 -2.75 10.06
N ALA A 405 21.41 -2.68 10.05
CA ALA A 405 20.50 -3.78 9.69
C ALA A 405 19.09 -3.25 9.43
N ILE A 406 18.31 -3.93 8.57
CA ILE A 406 16.91 -3.56 8.31
C ILE A 406 15.95 -4.75 8.41
N PHE A 407 14.77 -4.51 8.96
CA PHE A 407 13.64 -5.43 9.05
C PHE A 407 12.43 -4.78 8.40
N VAL A 408 12.12 -5.16 7.16
CA VAL A 408 11.10 -4.51 6.35
C VAL A 408 9.88 -5.42 6.17
N MET A 409 8.69 -4.87 6.39
CA MET A 409 7.41 -5.60 6.36
C MET A 409 6.56 -5.12 5.20
N ASN A 410 6.16 -6.03 4.30
CA ASN A 410 5.41 -5.70 3.09
C ASN A 410 5.98 -4.45 2.37
N PRO A 411 7.32 -4.33 2.18
CA PRO A 411 7.92 -3.13 1.61
C PRO A 411 7.40 -2.88 0.21
N ILE A 412 7.49 -1.60 -0.20
CA ILE A 412 7.36 -1.17 -1.59
C ILE A 412 8.74 -0.72 -2.08
N GLY A 413 8.93 -0.71 -3.40
CA GLY A 413 10.13 -0.14 -4.01
C GLY A 413 10.70 -0.96 -5.16
N SER A 414 10.04 -2.05 -5.55
CA SER A 414 10.51 -2.93 -6.63
C SER A 414 10.72 -2.21 -7.97
N ALA A 415 9.79 -1.32 -8.34
CA ALA A 415 9.88 -0.53 -9.57
C ALA A 415 10.92 0.58 -9.43
N LEU A 416 11.01 1.16 -8.23
CA LEU A 416 11.84 2.31 -7.92
C LEU A 416 13.33 2.01 -7.85
N PHE A 417 13.69 0.91 -7.19
CA PHE A 417 15.09 0.54 -6.97
C PHE A 417 15.60 -0.47 -7.99
N GLY A 418 14.70 -1.27 -8.59
CA GLY A 418 15.08 -2.30 -9.57
C GLY A 418 16.15 -3.28 -9.05
N THR A 419 16.72 -4.08 -9.94
CA THR A 419 17.78 -5.00 -9.55
C THR A 419 19.05 -4.25 -9.15
N SER A 420 19.39 -3.13 -9.80
CA SER A 420 20.62 -2.39 -9.54
C SER A 420 20.64 -1.74 -8.16
N GLY A 421 19.51 -1.17 -7.72
CA GLY A 421 19.38 -0.49 -6.43
C GLY A 421 19.33 -1.49 -5.27
N TYR A 422 18.51 -2.54 -5.36
CA TYR A 422 18.50 -3.60 -4.33
C TYR A 422 19.88 -4.27 -4.19
N GLY A 423 20.61 -4.41 -5.30
CA GLY A 423 21.96 -4.97 -5.31
C GLY A 423 23.02 -4.14 -4.58
N GLN A 424 22.75 -2.87 -4.24
CA GLN A 424 23.66 -2.01 -3.46
C GLN A 424 23.53 -2.21 -1.94
N ILE A 425 22.46 -2.85 -1.46
CA ILE A 425 22.24 -3.02 -0.03
C ILE A 425 23.26 -4.01 0.54
N SER A 426 24.13 -3.54 1.43
CA SER A 426 25.22 -4.33 2.02
C SER A 426 25.00 -4.74 3.48
N VAL A 427 23.95 -4.23 4.13
CA VAL A 427 23.60 -4.58 5.53
C VAL A 427 22.74 -5.85 5.57
N PRO A 428 22.61 -6.51 6.73
CA PRO A 428 21.62 -7.58 6.91
C PRO A 428 20.18 -7.09 6.67
N VAL A 429 19.38 -7.91 5.97
CA VAL A 429 18.00 -7.59 5.57
C VAL A 429 17.06 -8.74 5.92
N MET A 430 15.99 -8.44 6.65
CA MET A 430 14.80 -9.30 6.75
C MET A 430 13.67 -8.68 5.95
N ILE A 431 13.15 -9.39 4.93
CA ILE A 431 11.93 -9.01 4.21
C ILE A 431 10.78 -9.90 4.70
N VAL A 432 9.75 -9.30 5.29
CA VAL A 432 8.50 -9.98 5.67
C VAL A 432 7.47 -9.79 4.56
N THR A 433 6.85 -10.90 4.14
CA THR A 433 5.92 -11.01 3.03
C THR A 433 4.56 -11.50 3.53
N GLY A 434 3.52 -10.69 3.38
CA GLY A 434 2.13 -11.11 3.54
C GLY A 434 1.64 -11.88 2.32
N ALA A 435 1.29 -13.16 2.48
CA ALA A 435 0.92 -14.02 1.35
C ALA A 435 -0.34 -13.56 0.59
N ILE A 436 -1.23 -12.81 1.24
CA ILE A 436 -2.46 -12.27 0.63
C ILE A 436 -2.45 -10.74 0.60
N ASP A 437 -1.26 -10.12 0.58
CA ASP A 437 -1.12 -8.68 0.44
C ASP A 437 -1.66 -8.20 -0.91
N THR A 438 -2.68 -7.35 -0.89
CA THR A 438 -3.32 -6.76 -2.08
C THR A 438 -2.91 -5.31 -2.33
N VAL A 439 -2.13 -4.69 -1.42
CA VAL A 439 -1.68 -3.30 -1.53
C VAL A 439 -0.27 -3.25 -2.13
N ALA A 440 0.61 -4.10 -1.63
CA ALA A 440 1.98 -4.31 -2.10
C ALA A 440 2.18 -5.82 -2.33
N PRO A 441 1.71 -6.37 -3.47
CA PRO A 441 1.60 -7.81 -3.66
C PRO A 441 2.90 -8.59 -3.48
N ALA A 442 2.78 -9.76 -2.82
CA ALA A 442 3.86 -10.65 -2.41
C ALA A 442 4.95 -10.83 -3.47
N PHE A 443 4.55 -11.21 -4.68
CA PHE A 443 5.47 -11.54 -5.75
C PHE A 443 6.29 -10.33 -6.24
N PRO A 444 5.69 -9.28 -6.82
CA PRO A 444 6.45 -8.18 -7.41
C PRO A 444 7.17 -7.30 -6.38
N GLU A 445 6.66 -7.16 -5.16
CA GLU A 445 7.21 -6.20 -4.18
C GLU A 445 8.11 -6.82 -3.11
N GLN A 446 8.01 -8.13 -2.84
CA GLN A 446 8.82 -8.78 -1.80
C GLN A 446 9.62 -9.99 -2.28
N ILE A 447 8.97 -10.99 -2.90
CA ILE A 447 9.64 -12.24 -3.30
C ILE A 447 10.63 -11.99 -4.43
N GLN A 448 10.23 -11.26 -5.48
CA GLN A 448 11.12 -10.96 -6.59
C GLN A 448 12.29 -10.06 -6.15
N PRO A 449 12.07 -8.93 -5.44
CA PRO A 449 13.19 -8.09 -5.01
C PRO A 449 14.14 -8.74 -4.01
N PHE A 450 13.68 -9.72 -3.22
CA PHE A 450 14.57 -10.52 -2.37
C PHE A 450 15.67 -11.21 -3.19
N THR A 451 15.35 -11.70 -4.39
CA THR A 451 16.33 -12.37 -5.25
C THR A 451 17.41 -11.44 -5.78
N TRP A 452 17.16 -10.13 -5.81
CA TRP A 452 18.10 -9.09 -6.27
C TRP A 452 19.11 -8.65 -5.19
N LEU A 453 18.86 -8.98 -3.91
CA LEU A 453 19.79 -8.66 -2.82
C LEU A 453 21.11 -9.42 -2.99
N THR A 454 22.24 -8.75 -2.80
CA THR A 454 23.58 -9.35 -2.90
C THR A 454 24.24 -9.59 -1.54
N THR A 455 23.70 -9.02 -0.46
CA THR A 455 24.15 -9.27 0.91
C THR A 455 23.95 -10.73 1.32
N SER A 456 24.91 -11.28 2.07
CA SER A 456 24.86 -12.67 2.54
C SER A 456 23.86 -12.89 3.67
N ASP A 457 23.63 -11.89 4.51
CA ASP A 457 22.68 -11.95 5.62
C ASP A 457 21.30 -11.42 5.17
N ARG A 458 20.70 -12.13 4.22
CA ARG A 458 19.35 -11.85 3.70
C ARG A 458 18.37 -12.94 4.11
N TYR A 459 17.18 -12.55 4.51
CA TYR A 459 16.12 -13.46 4.96
C TYR A 459 14.78 -13.04 4.38
N LEU A 460 14.03 -13.99 3.83
CA LEU A 460 12.67 -13.82 3.33
C LEU A 460 11.72 -14.61 4.22
N LEU A 461 10.89 -13.91 5.00
CA LEU A 461 9.85 -14.50 5.82
C LEU A 461 8.51 -14.35 5.11
N LEU A 462 7.93 -15.46 4.68
CA LEU A 462 6.56 -15.53 4.17
C LEU A 462 5.60 -15.91 5.31
N VAL A 463 4.58 -15.08 5.52
CA VAL A 463 3.50 -15.32 6.47
C VAL A 463 2.23 -15.70 5.69
N SER A 464 1.84 -16.97 5.77
CA SER A 464 0.63 -17.46 5.09
C SER A 464 -0.62 -16.73 5.61
N GLN A 465 -1.58 -16.42 4.75
CA GLN A 465 -2.84 -15.72 5.10
C GLN A 465 -2.68 -14.33 5.76
N ALA A 466 -1.47 -13.77 5.85
CA ALA A 466 -1.30 -12.39 6.30
C ALA A 466 -1.52 -11.42 5.14
N SER A 467 -2.26 -10.35 5.42
CA SER A 467 -2.53 -9.24 4.49
C SER A 467 -1.46 -8.15 4.62
N HIS A 468 -1.63 -7.05 3.87
CA HIS A 468 -0.83 -5.84 4.04
C HIS A 468 -0.86 -5.29 5.47
N PHE A 469 -2.02 -5.45 6.10
CA PHE A 469 -2.44 -4.77 7.32
C PHE A 469 -2.22 -5.59 8.58
N SER A 470 -2.00 -6.91 8.46
CA SER A 470 -1.90 -7.82 9.61
C SER A 470 -0.75 -7.50 10.56
N VAL A 471 0.24 -6.71 10.14
CA VAL A 471 1.39 -6.27 10.96
C VAL A 471 1.17 -4.93 11.67
N ILE A 472 0.05 -4.22 11.41
CA ILE A 472 -0.25 -2.90 11.97
C ILE A 472 -1.05 -3.06 13.27
N GLY A 473 -0.56 -2.48 14.36
CA GLY A 473 -1.12 -2.67 15.70
C GLY A 473 -2.28 -1.75 16.08
N ASP A 474 -2.41 -0.59 15.43
CA ASP A 474 -3.39 0.46 15.75
C ASP A 474 -4.53 0.59 14.72
N ILE A 475 -4.70 -0.43 13.88
CA ILE A 475 -5.62 -0.38 12.73
C ILE A 475 -7.11 -0.30 13.11
N ASP A 476 -7.45 -0.76 14.32
CA ASP A 476 -8.82 -0.77 14.86
C ASP A 476 -9.09 0.36 15.87
N LEU A 477 -8.19 1.35 16.00
CA LEU A 477 -8.37 2.44 16.96
C LEU A 477 -9.30 3.54 16.42
N GLU A 478 -10.15 4.09 17.30
CA GLU A 478 -10.96 5.28 17.02
C GLU A 478 -10.06 6.46 16.59
N GLY A 479 -10.35 7.08 15.44
CA GLY A 479 -9.60 8.23 14.91
C GLY A 479 -8.84 7.98 13.60
N GLN A 480 -8.85 6.74 13.08
CA GLN A 480 -8.36 6.45 11.72
C GLN A 480 -9.24 7.15 10.65
N PRO A 481 -8.64 7.66 9.54
CA PRO A 481 -9.37 8.37 8.50
C PRO A 481 -10.42 7.54 7.78
N VAL A 482 -10.14 6.25 7.66
CA VAL A 482 -10.95 5.25 6.97
C VAL A 482 -10.92 4.01 7.84
N THR A 483 -12.09 3.55 8.30
CA THR A 483 -12.21 2.24 8.95
C THR A 483 -11.93 1.17 7.91
N ILE A 484 -10.90 0.36 8.13
CA ILE A 484 -10.55 -0.74 7.23
C ILE A 484 -11.40 -1.95 7.61
N PRO A 485 -12.17 -2.54 6.68
CA PRO A 485 -12.96 -3.72 6.97
C PRO A 485 -12.11 -4.87 7.53
N PRO A 486 -12.60 -5.64 8.52
CA PRO A 486 -11.86 -6.79 9.09
C PRO A 486 -11.41 -7.81 8.05
N GLU A 487 -12.17 -7.98 6.96
CA GLU A 487 -11.84 -8.86 5.85
C GLU A 487 -10.56 -8.43 5.12
N ILE A 488 -10.30 -7.12 5.07
CA ILE A 488 -9.09 -6.54 4.48
C ILE A 488 -7.92 -6.58 5.47
N ILE A 489 -8.18 -6.39 6.77
CA ILE A 489 -7.18 -6.53 7.83
C ILE A 489 -6.62 -7.95 7.87
N GLY A 490 -7.48 -8.95 7.62
CA GLY A 490 -7.12 -10.36 7.60
C GLY A 490 -7.34 -11.04 8.94
N LEU A 491 -7.20 -12.37 8.94
CA LEU A 491 -7.42 -13.20 10.12
C LEU A 491 -6.33 -12.95 11.16
N ARG A 492 -6.68 -13.01 12.45
CA ARG A 492 -5.74 -13.06 13.61
C ARG A 492 -4.49 -12.16 13.47
N PRO A 493 -4.64 -10.84 13.23
CA PRO A 493 -3.50 -9.93 13.11
C PRO A 493 -2.64 -9.91 14.39
N ASP A 494 -3.23 -10.16 15.56
CA ASP A 494 -2.54 -10.32 16.84
C ASP A 494 -1.45 -11.41 16.82
N LEU A 495 -1.70 -12.50 16.10
CA LEU A 495 -0.76 -13.60 15.97
C LEU A 495 0.39 -13.22 15.02
N VAL A 496 0.09 -12.57 13.90
CA VAL A 496 1.10 -12.05 12.95
C VAL A 496 2.02 -11.04 13.65
N GLN A 497 1.46 -10.12 14.42
CA GLN A 497 2.19 -9.16 15.24
C GLN A 497 3.10 -9.86 16.28
N SER A 498 2.63 -10.94 16.90
CA SER A 498 3.44 -11.74 17.83
C SER A 498 4.64 -12.40 17.14
N TYR A 499 4.51 -12.81 15.87
CA TYR A 499 5.64 -13.30 15.08
C TYR A 499 6.68 -12.20 14.82
N MET A 500 6.23 -10.99 14.48
CA MET A 500 7.13 -9.85 14.27
C MET A 500 7.92 -9.50 15.54
N GLN A 501 7.30 -9.62 16.71
CA GLN A 501 7.98 -9.44 18.00
C GLN A 501 9.11 -10.46 18.20
N VAL A 502 8.81 -11.75 18.06
CA VAL A 502 9.77 -12.84 18.30
C VAL A 502 10.91 -12.80 17.28
N LEU A 503 10.58 -12.75 16.00
CA LEU A 503 11.58 -12.79 14.92
C LEU A 503 12.32 -11.47 14.79
N GLY A 504 11.66 -10.33 15.03
CA GLY A 504 12.30 -9.02 15.05
C GLY A 504 13.32 -8.90 16.18
N LEU A 505 12.98 -9.35 17.40
CA LEU A 505 13.95 -9.38 18.50
C LEU A 505 15.11 -10.32 18.17
N GLY A 506 14.84 -11.52 17.68
CA GLY A 506 15.88 -12.48 17.29
C GLY A 506 16.83 -11.93 16.21
N PHE A 507 16.26 -11.31 15.17
CA PHE A 507 17.01 -10.69 14.09
C PHE A 507 17.93 -9.58 14.59
N PHE A 508 17.45 -8.64 15.42
CA PHE A 508 18.30 -7.55 15.91
C PHE A 508 19.29 -8.00 16.99
N LYS A 509 19.00 -9.07 17.75
CA LYS A 509 20.00 -9.69 18.63
C LYS A 509 21.13 -10.31 17.82
N LEU A 510 20.83 -10.99 16.72
CA LEU A 510 21.84 -11.52 15.83
C LEU A 510 22.64 -10.41 15.14
N THR A 511 21.97 -9.42 14.55
CA THR A 511 22.63 -8.48 13.62
C THR A 511 23.25 -7.28 14.32
N LEU A 512 22.54 -6.63 15.25
CA LEU A 512 23.08 -5.47 15.96
C LEU A 512 23.98 -5.90 17.12
N LYS A 513 23.55 -6.89 17.91
CA LYS A 513 24.35 -7.35 19.07
C LYS A 513 25.39 -8.42 18.73
N GLN A 514 25.38 -8.98 17.52
CA GLN A 514 26.28 -10.07 17.11
C GLN A 514 26.18 -11.29 18.04
N ASP A 515 24.98 -11.54 18.57
CA ASP A 515 24.72 -12.65 19.48
C ASP A 515 24.35 -13.91 18.69
N GLU A 516 25.37 -14.72 18.40
CA GLU A 516 25.24 -15.94 17.59
C GLU A 516 24.26 -16.98 18.15
N ARG A 517 23.89 -16.88 19.44
CA ARG A 517 22.82 -17.72 20.03
C ARG A 517 21.47 -17.53 19.32
N PHE A 518 21.27 -16.39 18.66
CA PHE A 518 20.05 -16.07 17.91
C PHE A 518 20.09 -16.50 16.44
N ARG A 519 21.20 -17.02 15.92
CA ARG A 519 21.24 -17.51 14.53
C ARG A 519 20.19 -18.59 14.24
N PRO A 520 19.96 -19.57 15.13
CA PRO A 520 18.86 -20.53 14.94
C PRO A 520 17.46 -19.92 15.05
N VAL A 521 17.29 -18.74 15.65
CA VAL A 521 15.97 -18.06 15.78
C VAL A 521 15.52 -17.45 14.45
N VAL A 522 16.46 -17.10 13.56
CA VAL A 522 16.17 -16.59 12.21
C VAL A 522 16.37 -17.64 11.12
N HIS A 523 16.20 -18.92 11.48
CA HIS A 523 16.33 -20.05 10.56
C HIS A 523 14.95 -20.66 10.22
N ALA A 524 14.86 -21.30 9.05
CA ALA A 524 13.64 -21.91 8.51
C ALA A 524 12.94 -22.85 9.52
N ALA A 525 13.72 -23.66 10.25
CA ALA A 525 13.19 -24.62 11.22
C ALA A 525 12.47 -23.96 12.40
N PHE A 526 13.05 -22.87 12.93
CA PHE A 526 12.40 -22.13 14.01
C PHE A 526 11.14 -21.41 13.51
N ALA A 527 11.20 -20.76 12.34
CA ALA A 527 10.04 -20.11 11.75
C ALA A 527 8.89 -21.12 11.53
N LYS A 528 9.17 -22.28 10.94
CA LYS A 528 8.18 -23.33 10.70
C LYS A 528 7.54 -23.84 11.99
N ALA A 529 8.31 -23.98 13.07
CA ALA A 529 7.79 -24.40 14.38
C ALA A 529 7.02 -23.29 15.10
N LEU A 530 7.40 -22.02 14.91
CA LEU A 530 6.71 -20.85 15.46
C LEU A 530 5.36 -20.61 14.79
N GLY A 531 5.28 -20.84 13.48
CA GLY A 531 4.08 -20.63 12.67
C GLY A 531 2.96 -21.61 13.03
N THR A 532 1.78 -21.08 13.30
CA THR A 532 0.59 -21.85 13.67
C THR A 532 -0.59 -21.45 12.79
N PRO A 533 -1.55 -22.36 12.51
CA PRO A 533 -2.75 -21.99 11.76
C PRO A 533 -3.48 -20.80 12.40
N PRO A 534 -3.99 -19.83 11.60
CA PRO A 534 -4.06 -19.83 10.14
C PRO A 534 -2.82 -19.28 9.42
N HIS A 535 -1.75 -18.93 10.14
CA HIS A 535 -0.55 -18.29 9.60
C HIS A 535 0.73 -19.14 9.72
N PRO A 536 0.82 -20.32 9.07
CA PRO A 536 2.10 -21.00 8.91
C PRO A 536 3.18 -20.07 8.32
N LEU A 537 4.40 -20.21 8.82
CA LEU A 537 5.55 -19.42 8.41
C LEU A 537 6.50 -20.24 7.55
N SER A 538 7.05 -19.60 6.52
CA SER A 538 8.14 -20.13 5.71
C SER A 538 9.23 -19.09 5.66
N LEU A 539 10.42 -19.41 6.15
CA LEU A 539 11.58 -18.53 6.11
C LEU A 539 12.66 -19.18 5.25
N THR A 540 13.30 -18.40 4.39
CA THR A 540 14.44 -18.83 3.57
C THR A 540 15.50 -17.74 3.49
N ASN A 541 16.77 -18.13 3.37
CA ASN A 541 17.87 -17.24 2.99
C ASN A 541 18.50 -17.57 1.63
N THR A 542 18.05 -18.65 0.96
CA THR A 542 18.67 -19.20 -0.25
C THR A 542 17.88 -19.00 -1.55
N LEU A 543 16.66 -18.46 -1.53
CA LEU A 543 15.88 -18.24 -2.75
C LEU A 543 16.69 -17.47 -3.82
N SER A 544 16.80 -18.06 -5.02
CA SER A 544 17.56 -17.51 -6.15
C SER A 544 16.64 -16.99 -7.25
N GLU A 545 17.14 -16.02 -8.02
CA GLU A 545 16.42 -15.49 -9.20
C GLU A 545 16.22 -16.56 -10.28
N GLU A 546 17.18 -17.49 -10.43
CA GLU A 546 17.07 -18.61 -11.38
C GLU A 546 15.92 -19.55 -11.01
N ALA A 547 15.82 -19.97 -9.75
CA ALA A 547 14.74 -20.83 -9.28
C ALA A 547 13.38 -20.14 -9.39
N LEU A 548 13.31 -18.83 -9.08
CA LEU A 548 12.10 -18.04 -9.24
C LEU A 548 11.67 -17.97 -10.71
N ASN A 549 12.59 -17.67 -11.62
CA ASN A 549 12.30 -17.62 -13.05
C ASN A 549 11.90 -18.98 -13.64
N GLU A 550 12.41 -20.09 -13.10
CA GLU A 550 11.98 -21.44 -13.48
C GLU A 550 10.56 -21.74 -13.02
N ALA A 551 10.19 -21.38 -11.78
CA ALA A 551 8.84 -21.59 -11.24
C ALA A 551 7.75 -20.76 -11.92
N LEU A 552 8.11 -19.65 -12.58
CA LEU A 552 7.19 -18.75 -13.27
C LEU A 552 6.94 -19.11 -14.75
N ARG A 553 7.69 -20.08 -15.31
CA ARG A 553 7.53 -20.58 -16.68
C ARG A 553 6.45 -21.65 -16.76
#